data_AF-A0A162TXE6-F1
#
_entry.id   AF-A0A162TXE6-F1
#
_cell.length_a   1.000
_cell.length_b   1.000
_cell.length_c   1.000
_cell.angle_alpha   90.00
_cell.angle_beta   90.00
_cell.angle_gamma   90.00
#
_symmetry.space_group_name_H-M   'P 1'
#
loop_
_entity.id
_entity.type
_entity.pdbx_description
1 polymer ?
#
loop_
_entity_poly.entity_id
_entity_poly.type
_entity_poly.pdbx_seq_one_letter_code
_entity_poly.pdbx_strand_id
1 'polypeptide(L)'
;MHDSTQTPQALLHLVASWQPVDPQDKPPYSYATLIAHAILSSTNRRLTLSEIYSWITTHYPYYSAGEHGWQNSIRHNLSLNKAFVKLDRTSSKTTLCGKGSFWTIQLGSEKPFIENLVKRR
;
A
#
# COMPACT_ATOMS: atom_id res chain seq x y z
N MET A 1 -14.13 3.51 30.74
CA MET A 1 -14.82 3.22 29.47
C MET A 1 -14.32 4.21 28.44
N HIS A 2 -13.94 3.70 27.27
CA HIS A 2 -13.29 4.37 26.12
C HIS A 2 -11.82 4.74 26.33
N ASP A 3 -10.96 3.79 25.94
CA ASP A 3 -9.51 3.93 25.85
C ASP A 3 -9.14 4.90 24.72
N SER A 4 -8.40 5.94 25.11
CA SER A 4 -7.85 6.98 24.25
C SER A 4 -6.67 6.40 23.44
N THR A 5 -6.94 5.79 22.28
CA THR A 5 -5.91 5.66 21.25
C THR A 5 -5.94 6.89 20.35
N GLN A 6 -5.42 7.97 20.93
CA GLN A 6 -4.99 9.16 20.23
C GLN A 6 -4.00 8.75 19.13
N THR A 7 -4.49 8.71 17.89
CA THR A 7 -3.67 8.46 16.71
C THR A 7 -2.67 9.62 16.62
N PRO A 8 -1.35 9.36 16.55
CA PRO A 8 -0.37 10.44 16.54
C PRO A 8 -0.56 11.36 15.31
N GLN A 9 -0.85 12.63 15.59
CA GLN A 9 -1.06 13.74 14.66
C GLN A 9 0.21 14.16 13.86
N ALA A 10 0.97 13.23 13.28
CA ALA A 10 2.22 13.58 12.57
C ALA A 10 2.52 12.80 11.28
N LEU A 11 1.51 12.23 10.61
CA LEU A 11 1.64 11.70 9.24
C LEU A 11 0.66 12.43 8.32
N LEU A 12 1.10 13.54 7.74
CA LEU A 12 0.30 14.41 6.88
C LEU A 12 -0.24 13.68 5.63
N HIS A 13 -1.52 13.30 5.72
CA HIS A 13 -2.58 13.38 4.72
C HIS A 13 -2.38 12.78 3.31
N LEU A 14 -2.15 11.46 3.19
CA LEU A 14 -2.84 10.69 2.14
C LEU A 14 -4.14 10.15 2.73
N VAL A 15 -5.14 11.01 2.92
CA VAL A 15 -6.47 10.53 3.33
C VAL A 15 -7.20 10.06 2.07
N ALA A 16 -7.52 8.76 2.02
CA ALA A 16 -8.41 8.22 1.00
C ALA A 16 -9.73 8.98 1.02
N SER A 17 -10.17 9.45 -0.16
CA SER A 17 -11.50 10.05 -0.33
C SER A 17 -12.64 9.04 -0.11
N TRP A 18 -12.33 7.74 -0.12
CA TRP A 18 -13.27 6.66 0.07
C TRP A 18 -13.69 6.55 1.53
N GLN A 19 -14.98 6.72 1.75
CA GLN A 19 -15.67 6.56 3.03
C GLN A 19 -16.77 5.52 2.80
N PRO A 20 -16.51 4.22 3.05
CA PRO A 20 -17.51 3.18 2.86
C PRO A 20 -18.67 3.35 3.84
N VAL A 21 -19.87 2.98 3.40
CA VAL A 21 -20.98 2.72 4.32
C VAL A 21 -20.84 1.30 4.89
N ASP A 22 -20.43 0.34 4.07
CA ASP A 22 -20.05 -1.01 4.50
C ASP A 22 -18.53 -1.22 4.35
N PRO A 23 -17.79 -1.63 5.39
CA PRO A 23 -16.36 -1.95 5.30
C PRO A 23 -16.01 -3.01 4.22
N GLN A 24 -16.97 -3.81 3.79
CA GLN A 24 -16.85 -4.80 2.70
C GLN A 24 -17.15 -4.21 1.32
N ASP A 25 -17.39 -2.91 1.19
CA ASP A 25 -17.56 -2.29 -0.12
C ASP A 25 -16.24 -2.27 -0.88
N LYS A 26 -16.31 -2.51 -2.19
CA LYS A 26 -15.13 -2.44 -3.05
C LYS A 26 -14.67 -0.99 -3.17
N PRO A 27 -13.40 -0.67 -2.82
CA PRO A 27 -12.88 0.68 -2.99
C PRO A 27 -12.82 1.07 -4.47
N PRO A 28 -13.11 2.35 -4.82
CA PRO A 28 -13.06 2.85 -6.20
C PRO A 28 -11.62 3.13 -6.67
N TYR A 29 -10.66 2.33 -6.20
CA TYR A 29 -9.23 2.51 -6.46
C TYR A 29 -8.68 1.38 -7.32
N SER A 30 -7.76 1.73 -8.22
CA SER A 30 -7.00 0.74 -8.96
C SER A 30 -6.00 0.02 -8.04
N TYR A 31 -5.59 -1.20 -8.38
CA TYR A 31 -4.54 -1.90 -7.64
C TYR A 31 -3.25 -1.09 -7.54
N ALA A 32 -2.88 -0.36 -8.61
CA ALA A 32 -1.73 0.54 -8.57
C ALA A 32 -1.92 1.68 -7.54
N THR A 33 -3.11 2.28 -7.47
CA THR A 33 -3.43 3.29 -6.46
C THR A 33 -3.36 2.73 -5.04
N LEU A 34 -3.84 1.50 -4.81
CA LEU A 34 -3.76 0.83 -3.50
C LEU A 34 -2.32 0.58 -3.06
N ILE A 35 -1.49 0.05 -3.97
CA ILE A 35 -0.06 -0.16 -3.73
C ILE A 35 0.63 1.17 -3.42
N ALA A 36 0.33 2.20 -4.22
CA ALA A 36 0.93 3.51 -4.04
C ALA A 36 0.55 4.12 -2.69
N HIS A 37 -0.73 4.01 -2.29
CA HIS A 37 -1.20 4.45 -0.99
C HIS A 37 -0.46 3.73 0.14
N ALA A 38 -0.30 2.40 0.06
CA ALA A 38 0.45 1.64 1.06
C ALA A 38 1.91 2.13 1.19
N ILE A 39 2.61 2.27 0.07
CA ILE A 39 4.02 2.68 0.06
C ILE A 39 4.17 4.12 0.57
N LEU A 40 3.33 5.05 0.12
CA LEU A 40 3.40 6.46 0.52
C LEU A 40 3.04 6.69 1.99
N SER A 41 2.20 5.82 2.56
CA SER A 41 1.86 5.81 3.99
C SER A 41 2.98 5.24 4.87
N SER A 42 3.97 4.56 4.30
CA SER A 42 5.12 4.05 5.06
C SER A 42 6.13 5.16 5.35
N THR A 43 6.72 5.15 6.55
CA THR A 43 7.74 6.13 6.97
C THR A 43 8.96 6.16 6.05
N ASN A 44 9.35 4.99 5.52
CA ASN A 44 10.50 4.84 4.66
C ASN A 44 10.17 4.91 3.15
N ARG A 45 8.92 5.22 2.79
CA ARG A 45 8.40 5.18 1.40
C ARG A 45 8.75 3.90 0.65
N ARG A 46 8.81 2.77 1.37
CA ARG A 46 9.15 1.45 0.82
C ARG A 46 8.49 0.38 1.65
N LEU A 47 7.97 -0.64 0.99
CA LEU A 47 7.34 -1.80 1.62
C LEU A 47 7.71 -3.07 0.87
N THR A 48 7.77 -4.18 1.58
CA THR A 48 7.83 -5.52 0.99
C THR A 48 6.46 -5.93 0.46
N LEU A 49 6.43 -6.95 -0.40
CA LEU A 49 5.18 -7.50 -0.92
C LEU A 49 4.22 -7.96 0.19
N SER A 50 4.77 -8.57 1.24
CA SER A 50 3.97 -9.04 2.39
C SER A 50 3.38 -7.88 3.19
N GLU A 51 4.14 -6.80 3.36
CA GLU A 51 3.66 -5.60 4.05
C GLU A 51 2.58 -4.90 3.22
N ILE A 52 2.72 -4.85 1.89
CA ILE A 52 1.66 -4.32 1.00
C ILE A 52 0.36 -5.11 1.19
N TYR A 53 0.41 -6.44 1.24
CA TYR A 53 -0.78 -7.26 1.48
C TYR A 53 -1.42 -6.94 2.84
N SER A 54 -0.63 -6.96 3.90
CA SER A 54 -1.10 -6.68 5.26
C SER A 54 -1.70 -5.28 5.39
N TRP A 55 -1.05 -4.29 4.76
CA TRP A 55 -1.52 -2.92 4.79
C TRP A 55 -2.86 -2.77 4.06
N ILE A 56 -3.00 -3.37 2.87
CA ILE A 56 -4.25 -3.35 2.10
C ILE A 56 -5.37 -4.04 2.87
N THR A 57 -5.15 -5.22 3.45
CA THR A 57 -6.19 -5.95 4.19
C THR A 57 -6.63 -5.20 5.46
N THR A 58 -5.75 -4.39 6.04
CA THR A 58 -6.04 -3.59 7.23
C THR A 58 -6.84 -2.32 6.89
N HIS A 59 -6.56 -1.68 5.76
CA HIS A 59 -7.19 -0.41 5.37
C HIS A 59 -8.41 -0.59 4.46
N TYR A 60 -8.48 -1.72 3.76
CA TYR A 60 -9.54 -2.05 2.81
C TYR A 60 -10.03 -3.48 3.10
N PRO A 61 -10.93 -3.66 4.08
CA PRO A 61 -11.38 -4.97 4.55
C PRO A 61 -12.02 -5.84 3.45
N TYR A 62 -12.55 -5.23 2.39
CA TYR A 62 -12.96 -5.92 1.15
C TYR A 62 -11.91 -6.90 0.62
N TYR A 63 -10.62 -6.56 0.73
CA TYR A 63 -9.53 -7.42 0.30
C TYR A 63 -9.09 -8.32 1.45
N SER A 64 -9.68 -9.51 1.55
CA SER A 64 -9.29 -10.50 2.56
C SER A 64 -7.99 -11.22 2.21
N ALA A 65 -7.17 -11.51 3.23
CA ALA A 65 -5.88 -12.20 3.07
C ALA A 65 -6.01 -13.63 2.50
N GLY A 66 -7.20 -14.24 2.60
CA GLY A 66 -7.49 -15.57 2.08
C GLY A 66 -7.74 -15.63 0.57
N GLU A 67 -7.94 -14.50 -0.11
CA GLU A 67 -8.23 -14.48 -1.54
C GLU A 67 -6.97 -14.30 -2.39
N HIS A 68 -6.65 -15.29 -3.21
CA HIS A 68 -5.46 -15.24 -4.08
C HIS A 68 -5.62 -14.35 -5.33
N GLY A 69 -6.86 -14.00 -5.72
CA GLY A 69 -7.15 -13.27 -6.96
C GLY A 69 -6.57 -11.86 -6.99
N TRP A 70 -6.83 -11.06 -5.95
CA TRP A 70 -6.32 -9.69 -5.86
C TRP A 70 -4.81 -9.67 -5.61
N GLN A 71 -4.27 -10.63 -4.83
CA GLN A 71 -2.82 -10.73 -4.58
C GLN A 71 -2.03 -10.95 -5.89
N ASN A 72 -2.58 -11.75 -6.81
CA ASN A 72 -1.97 -11.91 -8.13
C ASN A 72 -1.96 -10.58 -8.91
N SER A 73 -3.06 -9.84 -8.83
CA SER A 73 -3.17 -8.52 -9.45
C SER A 73 -2.18 -7.51 -8.85
N ILE A 74 -1.91 -7.56 -7.54
CA ILE A 74 -0.89 -6.73 -6.88
C ILE A 74 0.50 -7.05 -7.42
N ARG A 75 0.89 -8.34 -7.46
CA ARG A 75 2.19 -8.76 -8.01
C ARG A 75 2.37 -8.35 -9.47
N HIS A 76 1.30 -8.51 -10.27
CA HIS A 76 1.29 -8.08 -11.66
C HIS A 76 1.51 -6.56 -11.79
N ASN A 77 0.82 -5.75 -10.97
CA ASN A 77 0.93 -4.29 -11.01
C ASN A 77 2.31 -3.79 -10.60
N LEU A 78 2.95 -4.44 -9.62
CA LEU A 78 4.33 -4.10 -9.20
C LEU A 78 5.33 -4.27 -10.33
N SER A 79 5.18 -5.31 -11.15
CA SER A 79 6.07 -5.55 -12.30
C SER A 79 5.69 -4.77 -13.56
N LEU A 80 4.39 -4.50 -13.77
CA LEU A 80 3.88 -3.84 -14.97
C LEU A 80 4.11 -2.31 -14.93
N ASN A 81 3.87 -1.67 -13.78
CA ASN A 81 3.96 -0.22 -13.68
C ASN A 81 5.39 0.22 -13.40
N LYS A 82 5.98 0.97 -14.34
CA LYS A 82 7.33 1.57 -14.19
C LYS A 82 7.47 2.49 -12.97
N ALA A 83 6.34 2.97 -12.45
CA ALA A 83 6.33 3.77 -11.23
C ALA A 83 6.75 2.98 -9.99
N PHE A 84 6.60 1.64 -9.97
CA PHE A 84 7.09 0.82 -8.87
C PHE A 84 8.47 0.28 -9.21
N VAL A 85 9.43 0.58 -8.36
CA VAL A 85 10.81 0.13 -8.53
C VAL A 85 11.18 -0.82 -7.40
N LYS A 86 11.78 -1.94 -7.80
CA LYS A 86 12.30 -2.95 -6.89
C LYS A 86 13.65 -2.48 -6.37
N LEU A 87 13.76 -2.31 -5.06
CA LEU A 87 15.01 -2.03 -4.39
C LEU A 87 15.70 -3.34 -4.05
N ASP A 88 16.92 -3.51 -4.54
CA ASP A 88 17.79 -4.59 -4.11
C ASP A 88 18.16 -4.36 -2.65
N ARG A 89 18.01 -5.41 -1.83
CA ARG A 89 18.55 -5.40 -0.49
C ARG A 89 20.07 -5.44 -0.68
N THR A 90 20.77 -4.33 -0.41
CA THR A 90 22.23 -4.33 -0.32
C THR A 90 22.66 -5.60 0.38
N SER A 91 23.49 -6.38 -0.30
CA SER A 91 23.95 -7.71 0.06
C SER A 91 24.72 -7.70 1.39
N SER A 92 24.07 -7.40 2.51
CA SER A 92 24.57 -7.79 3.81
C SER A 92 24.34 -9.29 3.89
N LYS A 93 25.44 -10.01 3.71
CA LYS A 93 25.66 -11.45 3.73
C LYS A 93 25.19 -12.08 5.06
N THR A 94 23.89 -12.00 5.33
CA THR A 94 23.22 -12.67 6.44
C THR A 94 22.09 -13.45 5.81
N THR A 95 22.40 -14.71 5.54
CA THR A 95 21.57 -15.75 4.91
C THR A 95 20.38 -16.18 5.77
N LEU A 96 19.88 -15.33 6.66
CA LEU A 96 18.82 -15.66 7.61
C LEU A 96 17.92 -14.44 7.80
N CYS A 97 16.63 -14.60 7.53
CA CYS A 97 15.51 -13.70 7.87
C CYS A 97 15.19 -12.54 6.90
N GLY A 98 14.21 -12.78 6.01
CA GLY A 98 13.39 -11.72 5.43
C GLY A 98 12.93 -11.99 4.00
N LYS A 99 11.83 -12.72 3.84
CA LYS A 99 11.17 -13.03 2.55
C LYS A 99 10.87 -11.74 1.76
N GLY A 100 11.62 -11.50 0.68
CA GLY A 100 11.24 -10.59 -0.39
C GLY A 100 12.02 -9.27 -0.50
N SER A 101 12.02 -8.71 -1.71
CA SER A 101 12.58 -7.40 -2.05
C SER A 101 11.66 -6.27 -1.60
N PHE A 102 12.24 -5.10 -1.37
CA PHE A 102 11.47 -3.89 -1.10
C PHE A 102 10.98 -3.27 -2.41
N TRP A 103 9.79 -2.71 -2.37
CA TRP A 103 9.19 -1.94 -3.44
C TRP A 103 9.02 -0.51 -2.98
N THR A 104 9.37 0.43 -3.85
CA THR A 104 9.16 1.86 -3.64
C THR A 104 8.56 2.48 -4.90
N ILE A 105 8.12 3.73 -4.79
CA ILE A 105 7.64 4.49 -5.95
C ILE A 105 8.81 5.31 -6.48
N GLN A 106 8.96 5.34 -7.80
CA GLN A 106 9.91 6.20 -8.48
C GLN A 106 9.64 7.66 -8.10
N LEU A 107 10.70 8.36 -7.69
CA LEU A 107 10.61 9.77 -7.31
C LEU A 107 10.00 10.59 -8.46
N GLY A 108 8.95 11.36 -8.17
CA GLY A 108 8.21 12.16 -9.15
C GLY A 108 7.01 11.45 -9.80
N SER A 109 6.92 10.12 -9.69
CA SER A 109 5.78 9.35 -10.23
C SER A 109 4.61 9.24 -9.24
N GLU A 110 4.70 9.87 -8.07
CA GLU A 110 3.72 9.76 -6.98
C GLU A 110 2.41 10.54 -7.25
N LYS A 111 2.53 11.67 -7.95
CA LYS A 111 1.47 12.68 -8.12
C LYS A 111 0.16 12.10 -8.68
N PRO A 112 0.17 11.30 -9.77
CA PRO A 112 -1.06 10.72 -10.32
C PRO A 112 -1.76 9.77 -9.34
N PHE A 113 -1.01 9.06 -8.50
CA PHE A 113 -1.61 8.16 -7.51
C PHE A 113 -2.28 8.92 -6.38
N ILE A 114 -1.65 10.00 -5.90
CA ILE A 114 -2.22 10.88 -4.88
C ILE A 114 -3.50 11.52 -5.39
N GLU A 115 -3.49 12.06 -6.62
CA GLU A 115 -4.68 12.63 -7.26
C GLU A 115 -5.83 11.62 -7.35
N ASN A 116 -5.55 10.38 -7.76
CA ASN A 116 -6.56 9.32 -7.80
C ASN A 116 -7.08 8.93 -6.40
N LEU A 117 -6.26 9.04 -5.37
CA LEU A 117 -6.66 8.74 -4.00
C LEU A 117 -7.63 9.80 -3.44
N VAL A 118 -7.35 11.08 -3.70
CA VAL A 118 -8.16 12.21 -3.19
C VAL A 118 -9.35 12.55 -4.07
N LYS A 119 -9.38 12.07 -5.32
CA LYS A 119 -10.49 12.28 -6.25
C LYS A 119 -11.76 11.64 -5.72
N ARG A 120 -12.65 12.47 -5.16
CA ARG A 120 -14.05 12.10 -4.88
C ARG A 120 -14.74 11.82 -6.21
N ARG A 121 -15.22 10.59 -6.39
CA ARG A 121 -16.09 10.22 -7.52
C ARG A 121 -17.54 10.24 -7.07
#